data_AF-A0A438EX77-F1
#
_entry.id   AF-A0A438EX77-F1
#
_cell.length_a   1.000
_cell.length_b   1.000
_cell.length_c   1.000
_cell.angle_alpha   90.00
_cell.angle_beta   90.00
_cell.angle_gamma   90.00
#
_symmetry.space_group_name_H-M   'P 1'
#
loop_
_entity.id
_entity.type
_entity.pdbx_description
1 polymer ?
#
loop_
_entity_poly.entity_id
_entity_poly.type
_entity_poly.pdbx_seq_one_letter_code
_entity_poly.pdbx_strand_id
1 'polypeptide(L)'
;MAKSSETSNSDSHQHDSNMNGLDLEQQEGEFLTTYDEVCDTFDDMGLKENLLRGIEKPSAIQQRGIVPFCKGLDVIQQAQSGTGKTATFCSGILQQLNEELGQCQALVLAPTRELAQQIEKVMRALGDHLNVKVHSCVGGTVVREDQRILSAGVHVVVGTPGCF
;
A
#
# COMPACT_ATOMS: atom_id res chain seq x y z
N MET A 1 -52.00 -40.37 9.97
CA MET A 1 -51.72 -39.16 10.77
C MET A 1 -51.76 -37.96 9.83
N ALA A 2 -52.58 -36.97 10.17
CA ALA A 2 -52.93 -35.81 9.34
C ALA A 2 -52.00 -34.61 9.59
N LYS A 3 -51.95 -33.67 8.64
CA LYS A 3 -51.27 -32.36 8.70
C LYS A 3 -51.94 -31.41 9.69
N SER A 4 -51.13 -30.56 10.35
CA SER A 4 -51.46 -29.13 10.56
C SER A 4 -50.23 -28.33 11.03
N SER A 5 -50.11 -27.15 10.45
CA SER A 5 -49.15 -26.05 10.65
C SER A 5 -49.44 -25.25 11.92
N GLU A 6 -48.42 -24.63 12.52
CA GLU A 6 -48.54 -23.30 13.14
C GLU A 6 -47.16 -22.65 13.35
N THR A 7 -47.04 -21.45 12.80
CA THR A 7 -46.00 -20.43 12.98
C THR A 7 -46.11 -19.76 14.34
N SER A 8 -44.98 -19.43 14.97
CA SER A 8 -44.88 -18.19 15.76
C SER A 8 -43.47 -17.61 15.66
N ASN A 9 -43.42 -16.45 15.01
CA ASN A 9 -42.31 -15.50 15.04
C ASN A 9 -42.58 -14.54 16.20
N SER A 10 -41.55 -14.18 16.98
CA SER A 10 -41.58 -12.99 17.83
C SER A 10 -40.15 -12.46 18.08
N ASP A 11 -39.74 -11.60 17.16
CA ASP A 11 -39.01 -10.33 17.30
C ASP A 11 -38.14 -10.06 18.53
N SER A 12 -36.89 -9.66 18.28
CA SER A 12 -36.45 -8.26 18.47
C SER A 12 -34.98 -8.07 18.09
N HIS A 13 -34.70 -6.86 17.61
CA HIS A 13 -33.39 -6.26 17.28
C HIS A 13 -32.90 -6.38 15.83
N GLN A 14 -33.61 -5.66 14.99
CA GLN A 14 -33.06 -4.58 14.16
C GLN A 14 -31.62 -4.16 14.51
N HIS A 15 -30.68 -4.51 13.64
CA HIS A 15 -29.61 -3.64 13.11
C HIS A 15 -29.10 -4.30 11.81
N ASP A 16 -28.65 -3.49 10.86
CA ASP A 16 -28.12 -3.85 9.53
C ASP A 16 -29.14 -3.92 8.38
N SER A 17 -29.69 -2.78 8.05
CA SER A 17 -30.23 -2.51 6.72
C SER A 17 -29.94 -1.07 6.32
N ASN A 18 -28.66 -0.71 6.23
CA ASN A 18 -28.27 0.45 5.42
C ASN A 18 -26.80 0.40 4.97
N MET A 19 -26.47 -0.57 4.11
CA MET A 19 -25.22 -0.60 3.34
C MET A 19 -25.52 -0.65 1.84
N ASN A 20 -26.53 0.11 1.39
CA ASN A 20 -26.84 0.29 -0.03
C ASN A 20 -26.31 1.65 -0.47
N GLY A 21 -25.10 1.65 -1.02
CA GLY A 21 -24.46 2.85 -1.54
C GLY A 21 -23.06 2.58 -2.10
N LEU A 22 -22.88 1.45 -2.78
CA LEU A 22 -21.75 1.22 -3.66
C LEU A 22 -22.37 0.82 -5.00
N ASP A 23 -22.58 1.81 -5.86
CA ASP A 23 -22.97 1.56 -7.25
C ASP A 23 -21.75 0.94 -7.96
N LEU A 24 -21.67 -0.40 -7.87
CA LEU A 24 -20.65 -1.21 -8.51
C LEU A 24 -21.15 -1.55 -9.92
N GLU A 25 -20.60 -0.89 -10.94
CA GLU A 25 -20.74 -1.38 -12.32
C GLU A 25 -20.05 -2.74 -12.44
N GLN A 26 -20.70 -3.69 -13.10
CA GLN A 26 -20.26 -5.08 -13.27
C GLN A 26 -19.95 -5.42 -14.74
N GLN A 27 -18.77 -5.98 -14.99
CA GLN A 27 -18.24 -6.61 -16.20
C GLN A 27 -17.21 -7.70 -15.82
N GLU A 28 -17.30 -8.85 -16.46
CA GLU A 28 -16.54 -10.06 -16.08
C GLU A 28 -15.01 -9.89 -16.23
N GLY A 29 -14.26 -10.19 -15.16
CA GLY A 29 -12.79 -10.02 -15.07
C GLY A 29 -12.34 -8.74 -14.34
N GLU A 30 -13.30 -8.00 -13.79
CA GLU A 30 -13.16 -6.65 -13.26
C GLU A 30 -12.24 -6.47 -12.05
N PHE A 31 -11.38 -5.47 -12.17
CA PHE A 31 -10.84 -4.78 -11.00
C PHE A 31 -11.98 -4.02 -10.33
N LEU A 32 -12.39 -4.46 -9.14
CA LEU A 32 -13.27 -3.67 -8.28
C LEU A 32 -12.47 -2.50 -7.71
N THR A 33 -12.87 -1.28 -8.03
CA THR A 33 -12.24 -0.05 -7.56
C THR A 33 -13.30 1.01 -7.29
N THR A 34 -13.12 1.78 -6.21
CA THR A 34 -13.90 3.01 -5.96
C THR A 34 -13.19 4.25 -6.50
N TYR A 35 -12.14 4.03 -7.30
CA TYR A 35 -11.29 5.07 -7.90
C TYR A 35 -11.25 4.85 -9.41
N ASP A 36 -11.76 5.83 -10.17
CA ASP A 36 -12.07 5.69 -11.60
C ASP A 36 -10.87 5.97 -12.52
N GLU A 37 -9.85 6.67 -12.02
CA GLU A 37 -8.70 7.06 -12.83
C GLU A 37 -7.76 5.87 -13.07
N VAL A 38 -7.45 5.63 -14.34
CA VAL A 38 -6.54 4.57 -14.80
C VAL A 38 -5.49 5.22 -15.70
N CYS A 39 -4.22 5.06 -15.35
CA CYS A 39 -3.09 5.59 -16.13
C CYS A 39 -2.35 4.47 -16.85
N ASP A 40 -2.31 4.52 -18.18
CA ASP A 40 -1.68 3.47 -19.01
C ASP A 40 -0.14 3.54 -19.00
N THR A 41 0.42 4.72 -18.71
CA THR A 41 1.87 4.96 -18.62
C THR A 41 2.24 5.61 -17.28
N PHE A 42 3.51 5.51 -16.88
CA PHE A 42 4.00 6.22 -15.69
C PHE A 42 4.06 7.75 -15.88
N ASP A 43 4.23 8.21 -17.12
CA ASP A 43 4.29 9.63 -17.45
C ASP A 43 2.94 10.32 -17.19
N ASP A 44 1.83 9.60 -17.40
CA ASP A 44 0.48 10.09 -17.13
C ASP A 44 0.16 10.24 -15.63
N MET A 45 0.99 9.69 -14.74
CA MET A 45 0.76 9.66 -13.30
C MET A 45 1.30 10.90 -12.56
N GLY A 46 2.00 11.81 -13.26
CA GLY A 46 2.55 13.04 -12.65
C GLY A 46 3.63 12.79 -11.61
N LEU A 47 4.45 11.75 -11.81
CA LEU A 47 5.52 11.36 -10.88
C LEU A 47 6.74 12.28 -10.98
N LYS A 48 7.55 12.33 -9.91
CA LYS A 48 8.87 12.98 -9.92
C LYS A 48 9.72 12.39 -11.06
N GLU A 49 10.44 13.23 -11.79
CA GLU A 49 11.25 12.82 -12.98
C GLU A 49 12.29 11.72 -12.68
N ASN A 50 12.74 11.63 -11.43
CA ASN A 50 13.74 10.67 -10.98
C ASN A 50 13.15 9.37 -10.41
N LEU A 51 11.82 9.29 -10.29
CA LEU A 51 11.11 8.12 -9.77
C LEU A 51 10.79 7.13 -10.91
N LEU A 52 10.92 5.83 -10.65
CA LEU A 52 10.63 4.74 -11.60
C LEU A 52 11.45 4.75 -12.91
N ARG A 53 12.60 5.44 -12.95
CA ARG A 53 13.51 5.38 -14.10
C ARG A 53 13.92 3.94 -14.39
N GLY A 54 13.67 3.49 -15.62
CA GLY A 54 13.99 2.13 -16.08
C GLY A 54 12.84 1.12 -16.00
N ILE A 55 11.62 1.54 -15.64
CA ILE A 55 10.42 0.70 -15.74
C ILE A 55 9.56 1.20 -16.90
N GLU A 56 9.29 0.31 -17.87
CA GLU A 56 8.66 0.72 -19.13
C GLU A 56 7.13 0.82 -19.05
N LYS A 57 6.46 -0.11 -18.37
CA LYS A 57 5.00 -0.17 -18.36
C LYS A 57 4.42 -0.57 -17.00
N PRO A 58 3.40 0.16 -16.48
CA PRO A 58 2.72 -0.23 -15.26
C PRO A 58 1.89 -1.50 -15.47
N SER A 59 1.92 -2.39 -14.47
CA SER A 59 0.98 -3.50 -14.38
C SER A 59 -0.45 -3.01 -14.10
N ALA A 60 -1.47 -3.83 -14.35
CA ALA A 60 -2.87 -3.41 -14.19
C ALA A 60 -3.22 -2.88 -12.79
N ILE A 61 -2.54 -3.39 -11.75
CA ILE A 61 -2.71 -2.94 -10.36
C ILE A 61 -1.95 -1.62 -10.08
N GLN A 62 -0.86 -1.36 -10.79
CA GLN A 62 -0.12 -0.10 -10.72
C GLN A 62 -0.88 1.03 -11.42
N GLN A 63 -1.47 0.75 -12.59
CA GLN A 63 -2.28 1.70 -13.38
C GLN A 63 -3.41 2.35 -12.58
N ARG A 64 -3.98 1.61 -11.62
CA ARG A 64 -5.08 2.06 -10.73
C ARG A 64 -4.61 2.49 -9.34
N GLY A 65 -3.44 2.00 -8.92
CA GLY A 65 -3.00 2.12 -7.52
C GLY A 65 -2.04 3.26 -7.25
N ILE A 66 -1.20 3.64 -8.22
CA ILE A 66 -0.13 4.62 -7.95
C ILE A 66 -0.70 6.01 -7.70
N VAL A 67 -1.55 6.50 -8.59
CA VAL A 67 -2.12 7.86 -8.50
C VAL A 67 -2.88 8.13 -7.20
N PRO A 68 -3.83 7.30 -6.73
CA PRO A 68 -4.52 7.58 -5.48
C PRO A 68 -3.56 7.59 -4.28
N PHE A 69 -2.54 6.71 -4.28
CA PHE A 69 -1.46 6.75 -3.30
C PHE A 69 -0.69 8.07 -3.36
N CYS A 70 -0.28 8.53 -4.54
CA CYS A 70 0.46 9.79 -4.74
C CYS A 70 -0.35 11.03 -4.33
N LYS A 71 -1.69 10.96 -4.40
CA LYS A 71 -2.62 11.99 -3.93
C LYS A 71 -2.82 11.98 -2.40
N GLY A 72 -2.18 11.06 -1.68
CA GLY A 72 -2.29 10.94 -0.22
C GLY A 72 -3.63 10.35 0.25
N LEU A 73 -4.31 9.60 -0.61
CA LEU A 73 -5.55 8.92 -0.24
C LEU A 73 -5.26 7.62 0.51
N ASP A 74 -6.21 7.20 1.35
CA ASP A 74 -6.21 5.87 1.94
C ASP A 74 -6.56 4.83 0.87
N VAL A 75 -5.68 3.86 0.69
CA VAL A 75 -5.81 2.85 -0.38
C VAL A 75 -5.76 1.44 0.21
N ILE A 76 -6.81 0.67 -0.05
CA ILE A 76 -6.81 -0.78 0.14
C ILE A 76 -6.62 -1.42 -1.23
N GLN A 77 -5.54 -2.19 -1.38
CA GLN A 77 -5.21 -2.81 -2.65
C GLN A 77 -5.03 -4.32 -2.52
N GLN A 78 -5.89 -5.08 -3.20
CA GLN A 78 -5.84 -6.54 -3.24
C GLN A 78 -5.38 -7.01 -4.62
N ALA A 79 -4.33 -7.82 -4.66
CA ALA A 79 -3.88 -8.51 -5.87
C ALA A 79 -3.03 -9.72 -5.53
N GLN A 80 -2.80 -10.60 -6.51
CA GLN A 80 -1.94 -11.78 -6.37
C GLN A 80 -0.46 -11.41 -6.14
N SER A 81 0.35 -12.34 -5.64
CA SER A 81 1.79 -12.13 -5.52
C SER A 81 2.42 -11.87 -6.90
N GLY A 82 3.49 -11.07 -6.96
CA GLY A 82 4.19 -10.75 -8.22
C GLY A 82 3.50 -9.74 -9.14
N THR A 83 2.34 -9.18 -8.77
CA THR A 83 1.60 -8.23 -9.63
C THR A 83 2.10 -6.79 -9.54
N GLY A 84 3.09 -6.48 -8.69
CA GLY A 84 3.67 -5.13 -8.58
C GLY A 84 3.15 -4.27 -7.43
N LYS A 85 2.33 -4.81 -6.51
CA LYS A 85 1.81 -4.09 -5.32
C LYS A 85 2.89 -3.37 -4.51
N THR A 86 4.04 -4.01 -4.30
CA THR A 86 5.15 -3.41 -3.55
C THR A 86 5.68 -2.16 -4.24
N ALA A 87 5.89 -2.23 -5.55
CA ALA A 87 6.30 -1.07 -6.32
C ALA A 87 5.21 0.01 -6.34
N THR A 88 3.92 -0.35 -6.31
CA THR A 88 2.81 0.61 -6.21
C THR A 88 2.93 1.50 -4.97
N PHE A 89 2.92 0.90 -3.76
CA PHE A 89 2.96 1.70 -2.54
C PHE A 89 4.33 2.36 -2.32
N CYS A 90 5.44 1.71 -2.73
CA CYS A 90 6.76 2.34 -2.63
C CYS A 90 6.85 3.60 -3.50
N SER A 91 6.29 3.58 -4.72
CA SER A 91 6.23 4.76 -5.59
C SER A 91 5.39 5.87 -4.96
N GLY A 92 4.24 5.50 -4.41
CA GLY A 92 3.35 6.42 -3.67
C GLY A 92 4.04 7.12 -2.50
N ILE A 93 4.80 6.36 -1.70
CA ILE A 93 5.59 6.90 -0.59
C ILE A 93 6.67 7.83 -1.11
N LEU A 94 7.53 7.36 -2.02
CA LEU A 94 8.67 8.13 -2.55
C LEU A 94 8.23 9.45 -3.22
N GLN A 95 7.08 9.44 -3.89
CA GLN A 95 6.49 10.64 -4.48
C GLN A 95 6.18 11.72 -3.44
N GLN A 96 5.70 11.33 -2.25
CA GLN A 96 5.26 12.25 -1.21
C GLN A 96 6.38 12.72 -0.27
N LEU A 97 7.54 12.05 -0.29
CA LEU A 97 8.67 12.43 0.57
C LEU A 97 9.22 13.82 0.22
N ASN A 98 9.51 14.59 1.26
CA ASN A 98 10.38 15.75 1.19
C ASN A 98 11.82 15.33 1.48
N GLU A 99 12.68 15.36 0.46
CA GLU A 99 14.07 14.93 0.49
C GLU A 99 15.01 15.89 1.26
N GLU A 100 14.56 17.12 1.51
CA GLU A 100 15.33 18.11 2.27
C GLU A 100 15.21 17.87 3.78
N LEU A 101 14.16 17.16 4.21
CA LEU A 101 13.88 16.87 5.60
C LEU A 101 14.42 15.49 5.99
N GLY A 102 15.62 15.46 6.55
CA GLY A 102 16.29 14.24 7.04
C GLY A 102 15.66 13.62 8.30
N GLN A 103 14.36 13.39 8.31
CA GLN A 103 13.58 12.79 9.39
C GLN A 103 12.61 11.75 8.84
N CYS A 104 12.14 10.85 9.71
CA CYS A 104 11.21 9.80 9.30
C CYS A 104 9.86 10.40 8.90
N GLN A 105 9.41 10.09 7.69
CA GLN A 105 8.17 10.58 7.09
C GLN A 105 7.22 9.46 6.71
N ALA A 106 7.74 8.24 6.53
CA ALA A 106 6.92 7.06 6.23
C ALA A 106 7.38 5.83 7.03
N LEU A 107 6.39 5.03 7.42
CA LEU A 107 6.55 3.78 8.14
C LEU A 107 5.89 2.67 7.33
N VAL A 108 6.63 1.60 7.03
CA VAL A 108 6.11 0.42 6.34
C VAL A 108 6.22 -0.80 7.25
N LEU A 109 5.07 -1.39 7.57
CA LEU A 109 5.00 -2.60 8.38
C LEU A 109 4.93 -3.83 7.48
N ALA A 110 5.80 -4.80 7.74
CA ALA A 110 5.81 -6.10 7.09
C ALA A 110 5.63 -7.23 8.13
N PRO A 111 4.97 -8.34 7.78
CA PRO A 111 4.75 -9.45 8.70
C PRO A 111 6.00 -10.26 9.01
N THR A 112 7.02 -10.22 8.14
CA THR A 112 8.27 -10.99 8.32
C THR A 112 9.50 -10.13 8.04
N ARG A 113 10.64 -10.57 8.58
CA ARG A 113 11.94 -9.89 8.43
C ARG A 113 12.38 -9.88 6.97
N GLU A 114 12.17 -11.00 6.29
CA GLU A 114 12.53 -11.21 4.89
C GLU A 114 11.73 -10.28 3.99
N LEU A 115 10.43 -10.12 4.26
CA LEU A 115 9.58 -9.23 3.49
C LEU A 115 9.94 -7.75 3.74
N ALA A 116 10.24 -7.36 4.98
CA ALA A 116 10.72 -6.01 5.28
C ALA A 116 12.01 -5.69 4.49
N GLN A 117 12.98 -6.62 4.47
CA GLN A 117 14.22 -6.45 3.70
C GLN A 117 13.98 -6.41 2.18
N GLN A 118 13.02 -7.18 1.66
CA GLN A 118 12.64 -7.11 0.25
C GLN A 118 12.02 -5.76 -0.10
N ILE A 119 11.12 -5.25 0.74
CA ILE A 119 10.51 -3.93 0.56
C ILE A 119 11.57 -2.83 0.59
N GLU A 120 12.50 -2.88 1.55
CA GLU A 120 13.62 -1.93 1.63
C GLU A 120 14.43 -1.91 0.33
N LYS A 121 14.78 -3.09 -0.22
CA LYS A 121 15.51 -3.20 -1.49
C LYS A 121 14.74 -2.59 -2.66
N VAL A 122 13.44 -2.88 -2.76
CA VAL A 122 12.58 -2.30 -3.81
C VAL A 122 12.55 -0.78 -3.67
N MET A 123 12.33 -0.27 -2.46
CA MET A 123 12.23 1.17 -2.23
C MET A 123 13.55 1.90 -2.51
N ARG A 124 14.70 1.30 -2.15
CA ARG A 124 16.02 1.83 -2.52
C ARG A 124 16.23 1.84 -4.03
N ALA A 125 15.86 0.77 -4.73
CA ALA A 125 16.00 0.70 -6.18
C ALA A 125 15.11 1.73 -6.89
N LEU A 126 13.88 1.92 -6.43
CA LEU A 126 12.97 2.93 -6.99
C LEU A 126 13.41 4.36 -6.67
N GLY A 127 14.05 4.56 -5.51
CA GLY A 127 14.55 5.85 -5.05
C GLY A 127 16.03 6.10 -5.34
N ASP A 128 16.68 5.31 -6.20
CA ASP A 128 18.13 5.38 -6.44
C ASP A 128 18.60 6.75 -6.98
N HIS A 129 17.70 7.45 -7.68
CA HIS A 129 17.92 8.79 -8.20
C HIS A 129 17.29 9.90 -7.33
N LEU A 130 16.80 9.55 -6.13
CA LEU A 130 16.27 10.47 -5.14
C LEU A 130 17.23 10.54 -3.95
N ASN A 131 17.31 11.67 -3.26
CA ASN A 131 18.13 11.80 -2.06
C ASN A 131 17.41 11.25 -0.82
N VAL A 132 16.86 10.03 -0.94
CA VAL A 132 16.07 9.38 0.11
C VAL A 132 16.89 8.35 0.87
N LYS A 133 16.57 8.19 2.15
CA LYS A 133 17.23 7.25 3.05
C LYS A 133 16.17 6.31 3.59
N VAL A 134 16.30 5.04 3.26
CA VAL A 134 15.41 3.97 3.74
C VAL A 134 16.20 3.15 4.75
N HIS A 135 15.57 2.68 5.83
CA HIS A 135 16.19 1.74 6.77
C HIS A 135 15.23 0.64 7.17
N SER A 136 15.77 -0.55 7.42
CA SER A 136 15.01 -1.74 7.81
C SER A 136 15.26 -2.07 9.28
N CYS A 137 14.22 -1.96 10.11
CA CYS A 137 14.21 -2.35 11.52
C CYS A 137 13.57 -3.73 11.65
N VAL A 138 14.40 -4.77 11.72
CA VAL A 138 13.97 -6.17 11.82
C VAL A 138 14.71 -6.86 12.95
N GLY A 139 14.06 -7.81 13.63
CA GLY A 139 14.68 -8.51 14.76
C GLY A 139 16.03 -9.15 14.38
N GLY A 140 16.92 -9.37 15.35
CA GLY A 140 18.23 -9.99 15.12
C GLY A 140 19.30 -9.06 14.53
N THR A 141 19.01 -7.78 14.32
CA THR A 141 20.01 -6.71 14.14
C THR A 141 20.49 -6.19 15.50
N VAL A 142 21.64 -5.51 15.50
CA VAL A 142 22.16 -4.87 16.71
C VAL A 142 21.34 -3.61 16.97
N VAL A 143 20.52 -3.61 18.03
CA VAL A 143 19.62 -2.49 18.40
C VAL A 143 20.35 -1.15 18.45
N ARG A 144 21.60 -1.12 18.95
CA ARG A 144 22.41 0.10 19.00
C ARG A 144 22.75 0.66 17.62
N GLU A 145 22.91 -0.20 16.62
CA GLU A 145 23.17 0.22 15.25
C GLU A 145 21.91 0.81 14.62
N ASP A 146 20.76 0.18 14.82
CA ASP A 146 19.48 0.73 14.37
C ASP A 146 19.23 2.10 15.01
N GLN A 147 19.44 2.24 16.32
CA GLN A 147 19.34 3.53 17.02
C GLN A 147 20.27 4.59 16.42
N ARG A 148 21.52 4.23 16.10
CA ARG A 148 22.48 5.14 15.49
C ARG A 148 22.02 5.59 14.10
N ILE A 149 21.54 4.67 13.26
CA ILE A 149 21.07 4.96 11.91
C ILE A 149 19.81 5.84 11.95
N LEU A 150 18.84 5.48 12.79
CA LEU A 150 17.62 6.27 12.97
C LEU A 150 17.92 7.69 13.48
N SER A 151 18.86 7.81 14.42
CA SER A 151 19.30 9.11 14.96
C SER A 151 20.07 9.97 13.93
N ALA A 152 20.69 9.34 12.93
CA ALA A 152 21.36 10.05 11.82
C ALA A 152 20.39 10.60 10.76
N GLY A 153 19.09 10.31 10.90
CA GLY A 153 18.04 10.76 10.00
C GLY A 153 17.82 9.80 8.83
N VAL A 154 16.62 9.23 8.77
CA VAL A 154 16.12 8.39 7.67
C VAL A 154 14.74 8.88 7.25
N HIS A 155 14.41 8.77 5.97
CA HIS A 155 13.13 9.24 5.42
C HIS A 155 12.03 8.18 5.55
N VAL A 156 12.39 6.91 5.38
CA VAL A 156 11.47 5.79 5.49
C VAL A 156 12.04 4.71 6.40
N VAL A 157 11.20 4.18 7.28
CA VAL A 157 11.52 2.98 8.05
C VAL A 157 10.60 1.85 7.62
N VAL A 158 11.19 0.70 7.31
CA VAL A 158 10.50 -0.55 7.01
C VAL A 158 10.78 -1.52 8.16
N GLY A 159 9.81 -2.30 8.62
CA GLY A 159 10.09 -3.22 9.71
C GLY A 159 8.94 -4.12 10.10
N THR A 160 9.18 -4.99 11.06
CA THR A 160 8.16 -5.85 11.66
C THR A 160 7.55 -5.18 12.89
N PRO A 161 6.24 -5.34 13.19
CA PRO A 161 5.58 -4.63 14.29
C PRO A 161 6.28 -4.73 15.65
N GLY A 162 6.88 -5.88 15.98
CA GLY A 162 7.58 -6.08 17.27
C GLY A 162 8.96 -5.42 17.38
N CYS A 163 9.42 -4.69 16.36
CA CYS A 163 10.73 -4.04 16.34
C CYS A 163 10.67 -2.50 16.39
N PHE A 164 9.47 -1.94 16.41
CA PHE A 164 9.23 -0.50 16.58
C PHE A 164 9.06 -0.12 18.04
#